data_AF-A0A392M6I0-F1
#
_entry.id   AF-A0A392M6I0-F1
#
_cell.length_a   1.000
_cell.length_b   1.000
_cell.length_c   1.000
_cell.angle_alpha   90.00
_cell.angle_beta   90.00
_cell.angle_gamma   90.00
#
_symmetry.space_group_name_H-M   'P 1'
#
loop_
_entity.id
_entity.type
_entity.pdbx_description
1 polymer ?
#
loop_
_entity_poly.entity_id
_entity_poly.type
_entity_poly.pdbx_seq_one_letter_code
_entity_poly.pdbx_strand_id
1 'polypeptide(L)'
;VEITDVPSDTKDKDDILESEFFDTRQAFLSLCQGNHYQYDTLRRAKHSSMMVLYHLHNPTAPAFVITCNICYLDIETGQGWHCEVCPEYDICNSCYQKGGVDHPHKLTNHPSMADRDAQNKEARQLRVLQVLYRILLAPRDCV
;
A
#
# COMPACT_ATOMS: atom_id res chain seq x y z
N VAL A 1 -5.61 11.16 45.07
CA VAL A 1 -5.08 9.79 44.97
C VAL A 1 -3.90 9.87 44.02
N GLU A 2 -2.68 9.79 44.54
CA GLU A 2 -1.47 9.75 43.70
C GLU A 2 -1.31 8.31 43.20
N ILE A 3 -1.21 8.14 41.88
CA ILE A 3 -1.05 6.82 41.26
C ILE A 3 0.45 6.53 41.22
N THR A 4 0.95 5.76 42.20
CA THR A 4 2.38 5.48 42.41
C THR A 4 2.93 4.28 41.62
N ASP A 5 2.06 3.51 40.94
CA ASP A 5 2.43 2.21 40.34
C ASP A 5 2.16 2.14 38.83
N VAL A 6 2.41 3.22 38.08
CA VAL A 6 2.44 3.13 36.61
C VAL A 6 3.88 2.84 36.17
N PRO A 7 4.16 1.70 35.53
CA PRO A 7 5.47 1.41 34.95
C PRO A 7 5.91 2.55 34.03
N SER A 8 7.16 3.00 34.16
CA SER A 8 7.72 4.08 33.35
C SER A 8 7.88 3.72 31.87
N ASP A 9 7.82 2.42 31.56
CA ASP A 9 7.96 1.89 30.20
C ASP A 9 6.91 0.80 29.97
N THR A 10 6.20 0.91 28.86
CA THR A 10 5.25 -0.09 28.37
C THR A 10 5.84 -0.74 27.13
N LYS A 11 6.50 -1.89 27.32
CA LYS A 11 7.04 -2.66 26.21
C LYS A 11 5.91 -3.44 25.52
N ASP A 12 5.57 -3.01 24.31
CA ASP A 12 4.71 -3.78 23.41
C ASP A 12 5.40 -5.09 23.02
N LYS A 13 4.66 -6.19 23.13
CA LYS A 13 5.13 -7.55 22.80
C LYS A 13 4.55 -8.05 21.49
N ASP A 14 3.59 -7.33 20.92
CA ASP A 14 2.93 -7.71 19.69
C ASP A 14 3.82 -7.38 18.51
N ASP A 15 3.80 -8.27 17.52
CA ASP A 15 4.51 -8.03 16.26
C ASP A 15 3.80 -6.91 15.49
N ILE A 16 4.59 -6.04 14.88
CA ILE A 16 4.05 -4.98 14.02
C ILE A 16 3.63 -5.61 12.70
N LEU A 17 2.32 -5.62 12.45
CA LEU A 17 1.76 -6.01 11.16
C LEU A 17 1.78 -4.80 10.22
N GLU A 18 2.61 -4.86 9.19
CA GLU A 18 2.73 -3.80 8.18
C GLU A 18 1.70 -4.00 7.06
N SER A 19 0.92 -2.97 6.75
CA SER A 19 0.06 -2.98 5.56
C SER A 19 -0.24 -1.58 5.06
N GLU A 20 0.09 -1.33 3.79
CA GLU A 20 -0.18 -0.06 3.12
C GLU A 20 -1.67 0.33 3.14
N PHE A 21 -2.58 -0.65 3.25
CA PHE A 21 -4.02 -0.42 3.30
C PHE A 21 -4.58 -0.23 4.70
N PHE A 22 -3.94 -0.77 5.73
CA PHE A 22 -4.46 -0.76 7.11
C PHE A 22 -3.71 0.20 8.04
N ASP A 23 -2.68 0.89 7.55
CA ASP A 23 -1.93 1.89 8.31
C ASP A 23 -2.76 3.14 8.66
N THR A 24 -3.68 3.55 7.79
CA THR A 24 -4.51 4.74 8.03
C THR A 24 -5.95 4.53 7.56
N ARG A 25 -6.88 5.27 8.19
CA ARG A 25 -8.28 5.32 7.74
C ARG A 25 -8.40 5.71 6.26
N GLN A 26 -7.56 6.62 5.80
CA GLN A 26 -7.61 7.11 4.42
C GLN A 26 -7.16 6.02 3.44
N ALA A 27 -6.09 5.28 3.75
CA ALA A 27 -5.62 4.19 2.90
C ALA A 27 -6.67 3.07 2.79
N PHE A 28 -7.31 2.72 3.91
CA PHE A 28 -8.40 1.74 3.90
C PHE A 28 -9.58 2.22 3.04
N LEU A 29 -9.94 3.51 3.13
CA LEU A 29 -10.99 4.08 2.29
C LEU A 29 -10.62 4.03 0.80
N SER A 30 -9.37 4.32 0.44
CA SER A 30 -8.87 4.21 -0.93
C SER A 30 -8.94 2.78 -1.46
N LEU A 31 -8.59 1.77 -0.64
CA LEU A 31 -8.76 0.35 -0.98
C LEU A 31 -10.23 0.05 -1.29
N CYS A 32 -11.14 0.47 -0.41
CA CYS A 32 -12.57 0.24 -0.60
C CYS A 32 -13.12 0.93 -1.84
N GLN A 33 -12.72 2.16 -2.11
CA GLN A 33 -13.18 2.93 -3.27
C GLN A 33 -12.70 2.30 -4.58
N GLY A 34 -11.41 1.99 -4.68
CA GLY A 34 -10.83 1.45 -5.91
C GLY A 34 -11.29 0.02 -6.22
N ASN A 35 -11.71 -0.76 -5.22
CA ASN A 35 -12.28 -2.10 -5.41
C ASN A 35 -13.80 -2.18 -5.27
N HIS A 36 -14.47 -1.03 -5.14
CA HIS A 36 -15.93 -0.95 -4.96
C HIS A 36 -16.46 -1.79 -3.78
N TYR A 37 -15.69 -1.87 -2.69
CA TYR A 37 -16.13 -2.52 -1.46
C TYR A 37 -17.20 -1.67 -0.78
N GLN A 38 -18.37 -2.27 -0.55
CA GLN A 38 -19.56 -1.60 -0.02
C GLN A 38 -20.07 -2.31 1.24
N TYR A 39 -20.63 -1.53 2.17
CA TYR A 39 -21.11 -1.99 3.48
C TYR A 39 -22.58 -1.64 3.75
N ASP A 40 -23.34 -1.30 2.72
CA ASP A 40 -24.74 -0.86 2.79
C ASP A 40 -25.76 -2.01 2.76
N THR A 41 -25.34 -3.23 2.43
CA THR A 41 -26.15 -4.46 2.57
C THR A 41 -25.33 -5.57 3.21
N LEU A 42 -25.99 -6.51 3.90
CA LEU A 42 -25.31 -7.63 4.54
C LEU A 42 -24.47 -8.46 3.56
N ARG A 43 -25.00 -8.68 2.35
CA ARG A 43 -24.29 -9.45 1.32
C ARG A 43 -23.00 -8.74 0.89
N ARG A 44 -23.07 -7.45 0.61
CA ARG A 44 -21.90 -6.65 0.21
C ARG A 44 -20.91 -6.50 1.35
N ALA A 45 -21.37 -6.29 2.58
CA ALA A 45 -20.53 -6.23 3.76
C ALA A 45 -19.74 -7.53 3.97
N LYS A 46 -20.39 -8.71 3.84
CA LYS A 46 -19.70 -10.01 3.94
C LYS A 46 -18.60 -10.17 2.90
N HIS A 47 -18.89 -9.83 1.64
CA HIS A 47 -17.90 -9.90 0.56
C HIS A 47 -16.73 -8.94 0.81
N SER A 48 -17.03 -7.67 1.12
CA SER A 48 -16.02 -6.66 1.40
C SER A 48 -15.12 -7.05 2.57
N SER A 49 -15.69 -7.55 3.66
CA SER A 49 -14.92 -8.07 4.81
C SER A 49 -14.06 -9.29 4.45
N MET A 50 -14.57 -10.19 3.61
CA MET A 50 -13.78 -11.33 3.12
C MET A 50 -12.58 -10.86 2.29
N MET A 51 -12.76 -9.87 1.41
CA MET A 51 -11.66 -9.31 0.61
C MET A 51 -10.63 -8.57 1.48
N VAL A 52 -11.09 -7.86 2.50
CA VAL A 52 -10.21 -7.25 3.50
C VAL A 52 -9.35 -8.30 4.22
N LEU A 53 -9.95 -9.40 4.65
CA LEU A 53 -9.23 -10.53 5.24
C LEU A 53 -8.23 -11.15 4.26
N TYR A 54 -8.62 -11.28 2.98
CA TYR A 54 -7.71 -11.77 1.95
C TYR A 54 -6.44 -10.90 1.84
N HIS A 55 -6.59 -9.57 1.79
CA HIS A 55 -5.45 -8.64 1.72
C HIS A 55 -4.60 -8.63 3.00
N LEU A 56 -5.20 -8.87 4.17
CA LEU A 56 -4.46 -9.06 5.43
C LEU A 56 -3.60 -10.33 5.41
N HIS A 57 -4.13 -11.43 4.87
CA HIS A 57 -3.41 -12.70 4.80
C HIS A 57 -2.44 -12.80 3.62
N ASN A 58 -2.58 -11.93 2.61
CA ASN A 58 -1.75 -11.92 1.40
C ASN A 58 -1.23 -10.49 1.15
N PRO A 59 -0.37 -9.94 2.02
CA PRO A 59 0.06 -8.54 1.96
C PRO A 59 0.83 -8.17 0.68
N THR A 60 1.36 -9.17 -0.03
CA THR A 60 2.07 -8.98 -1.31
C THR A 60 1.17 -9.14 -2.53
N ALA A 61 -0.09 -9.57 -2.34
CA ALA A 61 -1.05 -9.67 -3.43
C ALA A 61 -1.40 -8.27 -3.94
N PRO A 62 -1.54 -8.09 -5.26
CA PRO A 62 -1.95 -6.80 -5.81
C PRO A 62 -3.38 -6.48 -5.34
N ALA A 63 -3.55 -5.36 -4.66
CA ALA A 63 -4.88 -4.91 -4.23
C ALA A 63 -5.68 -4.25 -5.35
N PHE A 64 -5.02 -3.85 -6.43
CA PHE A 64 -5.63 -3.26 -7.60
C PHE A 64 -5.17 -4.00 -8.85
N VAL A 65 -6.12 -4.27 -9.74
CA VAL A 65 -5.84 -4.86 -11.04
C VAL A 65 -5.36 -3.76 -11.95
N ILE A 66 -4.17 -3.94 -12.54
CA ILE A 66 -3.63 -3.05 -13.55
C ILE A 66 -3.98 -3.67 -14.91
N THR A 67 -4.51 -2.88 -15.84
CA THR A 67 -4.90 -3.36 -17.17
C THR A 67 -3.93 -2.83 -18.22
N CYS A 68 -3.64 -3.64 -19.22
CA CYS A 68 -2.75 -3.25 -20.32
C CYS A 68 -3.47 -2.31 -21.29
N ASN A 69 -2.91 -1.14 -21.56
CA ASN A 69 -3.48 -0.13 -22.46
C ASN A 69 -3.49 -0.56 -23.94
N ILE A 70 -2.85 -1.68 -24.29
CA ILE A 70 -2.79 -2.20 -25.67
C ILE A 70 -3.75 -3.38 -25.86
N CYS A 71 -3.65 -4.42 -25.00
CA CYS A 71 -4.47 -5.62 -25.15
C CYS A 71 -5.69 -5.68 -24.24
N TYR A 72 -5.83 -4.74 -23.29
CA TYR A 72 -6.91 -4.66 -22.31
C TYR A 72 -7.06 -5.88 -21.40
N LEU A 73 -6.00 -6.70 -21.31
CA LEU A 73 -5.91 -7.80 -20.36
C LEU A 73 -5.21 -7.33 -19.08
N ASP A 74 -5.53 -8.02 -17.98
CA ASP A 74 -4.89 -7.79 -16.69
C ASP A 74 -3.38 -8.06 -16.77
N ILE A 75 -2.61 -7.17 -16.17
CA ILE A 75 -1.17 -7.27 -16.04
C ILE A 75 -0.86 -8.01 -14.74
N GLU A 76 -0.18 -9.15 -14.85
CA GLU A 76 0.32 -9.88 -13.68
C GLU A 76 1.39 -9.07 -12.93
N THR A 77 1.43 -9.21 -11.60
CA THR A 77 2.38 -8.48 -10.74
C THR A 77 3.83 -8.69 -11.20
N GLY A 78 4.53 -7.59 -11.46
CA GLY A 78 5.93 -7.60 -11.93
C GLY A 78 6.11 -8.02 -13.39
N GLN A 79 5.03 -8.15 -14.16
CA GLN A 79 5.04 -8.51 -15.59
C GLN A 79 4.56 -7.36 -16.50
N GLY A 80 4.71 -6.12 -16.05
CA GLY A 80 4.31 -4.95 -16.84
C GLY A 80 5.23 -3.75 -16.68
N TRP A 81 4.96 -2.77 -17.51
CA TRP A 81 5.75 -1.57 -17.70
C TRP A 81 4.85 -0.36 -17.55
N HIS A 82 5.30 0.59 -16.75
CA HIS A 82 4.58 1.82 -16.41
C HIS A 82 5.29 3.04 -17.02
N CYS A 83 4.51 4.02 -17.47
CA CYS A 83 5.03 5.33 -17.82
C CYS A 83 4.80 6.32 -16.66
N GLU A 84 5.87 6.85 -16.08
CA GLU A 84 5.78 7.87 -15.00
C GLU A 84 5.28 9.25 -15.49
N VAL A 85 5.22 9.46 -16.81
CA VAL A 85 4.84 10.75 -17.42
C VAL A 85 3.37 10.74 -17.87
N CYS A 86 2.90 9.63 -18.43
CA CYS A 86 1.54 9.51 -18.92
C CYS A 86 0.62 8.97 -17.81
N PRO A 87 -0.54 9.61 -17.55
CA PRO A 87 -1.50 9.10 -16.59
C PRO A 87 -1.97 7.68 -16.99
N GLU A 88 -1.86 6.73 -16.07
CA GLU A 88 -2.43 5.38 -16.20
C GLU A 88 -2.02 4.67 -17.49
N TYR A 89 -0.75 4.83 -17.91
CA TYR A 89 -0.22 4.12 -19.06
C TYR A 89 0.62 2.93 -18.63
N ASP A 90 -0.01 1.76 -18.65
CA ASP A 90 0.59 0.48 -18.27
C ASP A 90 0.49 -0.52 -19.42
N ILE A 91 1.56 -1.27 -19.69
CA ILE A 91 1.55 -2.31 -20.73
C ILE A 91 2.18 -3.60 -20.23
N CYS A 92 1.63 -4.74 -20.63
CA CYS A 92 2.18 -6.04 -20.26
C CYS A 92 3.46 -6.36 -21.05
N ASN A 93 4.27 -7.29 -20.53
CA ASN A 93 5.49 -7.77 -21.18
C ASN A 93 5.29 -8.21 -22.64
N SER A 94 4.16 -8.88 -22.94
CA SER A 94 3.85 -9.33 -24.32
C SER A 94 3.67 -8.16 -25.27
N CYS A 95 2.97 -7.10 -24.84
CA CYS A 95 2.76 -5.90 -25.64
C CYS A 95 4.04 -5.06 -25.74
N TYR A 96 4.82 -4.98 -24.66
CA TYR A 96 6.14 -4.33 -24.68
C TYR A 96 7.06 -4.94 -25.75
N GLN A 97 7.17 -6.27 -25.79
CA GLN A 97 8.02 -6.99 -26.76
C GLN A 97 7.55 -6.85 -28.22
N LYS A 98 6.24 -6.63 -28.46
CA LYS A 98 5.63 -6.53 -29.80
C LYS A 98 5.69 -5.12 -30.42
N GLY A 99 6.40 -4.18 -29.79
CA GLY A 99 6.49 -2.78 -30.26
C GLY A 99 5.89 -1.75 -29.31
N GLY A 100 5.45 -2.14 -28.11
CA GLY A 100 5.00 -1.19 -27.08
C GLY A 100 6.09 -0.23 -26.59
N VAL A 101 7.35 -0.47 -26.97
CA VAL A 101 8.50 0.45 -26.80
C VAL A 101 8.38 1.75 -27.60
N ASP A 102 7.50 1.82 -28.61
CA ASP A 102 7.29 3.05 -29.40
C ASP A 102 6.49 4.13 -28.66
N HIS A 103 6.19 3.93 -27.38
CA HIS A 103 5.68 4.99 -26.51
C HIS A 103 6.73 6.10 -26.35
N PRO A 104 6.38 7.39 -26.52
CA PRO A 104 7.35 8.50 -26.57
C PRO A 104 8.12 8.74 -25.27
N HIS A 105 7.64 8.21 -24.15
CA HIS A 105 8.31 8.30 -22.86
C HIS A 105 8.95 6.97 -22.46
N LYS A 106 10.00 7.05 -21.66
CA LYS A 106 10.64 5.87 -21.09
C LYS A 106 9.66 5.12 -20.20
N LEU A 107 9.53 3.83 -20.43
CA LEU A 107 8.79 2.92 -19.59
C LEU A 107 9.71 2.33 -18.51
N THR A 108 9.24 2.28 -17.27
CA THR A 108 9.89 1.63 -16.14
C THR A 108 9.15 0.35 -15.79
N ASN A 109 9.87 -0.69 -15.38
CA ASN A 109 9.23 -1.95 -15.00
C ASN A 109 8.46 -1.73 -13.70
N HIS A 110 7.27 -2.32 -13.56
CA HIS A 110 6.59 -2.32 -12.28
C HIS A 110 7.52 -2.93 -11.21
N PRO A 111 7.62 -2.31 -10.01
CA PRO A 111 8.45 -2.85 -8.96
C PRO A 111 8.03 -4.28 -8.64
N SER A 112 9.01 -5.19 -8.56
CA SER A 112 8.78 -6.57 -8.19
C SER A 112 8.28 -6.65 -6.74
N MET A 113 7.72 -7.80 -6.34
CA MET A 113 7.28 -8.00 -4.95
C MET A 113 8.42 -7.73 -3.95
N ALA A 114 9.65 -8.15 -4.26
CA ALA A 114 10.81 -7.92 -3.40
C ALA A 114 11.20 -6.42 -3.32
N ASP A 115 11.03 -5.68 -4.42
CA ASP A 115 11.30 -4.24 -4.44
C ASP A 115 10.27 -3.47 -3.62
N ARG A 116 9.00 -3.88 -3.67
CA ARG A 116 7.93 -3.28 -2.86
C ARG A 116 8.16 -3.51 -1.37
N ASP A 117 8.54 -4.73 -0.97
CA ASP A 117 8.85 -5.06 0.42
C ASP A 117 10.05 -4.24 0.94
N ALA A 118 11.09 -4.06 0.12
CA ALA A 118 12.25 -3.24 0.47
C ALA A 118 11.89 -1.76 0.63
N GLN A 119 11.10 -1.20 -0.30
CA GLN A 119 10.61 0.18 -0.24
C GLN A 119 9.73 0.43 0.99
N ASN A 120 8.84 -0.51 1.32
CA ASN A 120 7.98 -0.41 2.50
C ASN A 120 8.79 -0.36 3.79
N LYS A 121 9.83 -1.20 3.90
CA LYS A 121 10.73 -1.21 5.07
C LYS A 121 11.52 0.08 5.22
N GLU A 122 12.02 0.65 4.13
CA GLU A 122 12.75 1.93 4.14
C GLU A 122 11.83 3.10 4.52
N ALA A 123 10.64 3.19 3.90
CA ALA A 123 9.63 4.19 4.22
C ALA A 123 9.23 4.12 5.71
N ARG A 124 9.14 2.92 6.29
CA ARG A 124 8.88 2.76 7.72
C ARG A 124 10.01 3.31 8.59
N GLN A 125 11.28 3.02 8.27
CA GLN A 125 12.40 3.56 9.05
C GLN A 125 12.35 5.09 9.10
N LEU A 126 12.04 5.73 7.96
CA LEU A 126 11.86 7.17 7.88
C LEU A 126 10.66 7.65 8.70
N ARG A 127 9.51 6.95 8.65
CA ARG A 127 8.32 7.29 9.47
C ARG A 127 8.61 7.19 10.97
N VAL A 128 9.27 6.11 11.41
CA VAL A 128 9.66 5.91 12.82
C VAL A 128 10.62 7.02 13.27
N LEU A 129 11.62 7.33 12.46
CA LEU A 129 12.53 8.45 12.71
C LEU A 129 11.79 9.78 12.80
N GLN A 130 10.80 10.02 11.92
CA GLN A 130 10.01 11.25 11.93
C GLN A 130 9.11 11.36 13.17
N VAL A 131 8.51 10.25 13.62
CA VAL A 131 7.74 10.21 14.87
C VAL A 131 8.65 10.45 16.08
N LEU A 132 9.81 9.77 16.14
CA LEU A 132 10.81 9.99 17.18
C LEU A 132 11.27 11.45 17.22
N TYR A 133 11.60 12.03 16.06
CA TYR A 133 11.99 13.42 15.94
C TYR A 133 10.89 14.36 16.44
N ARG A 134 9.62 14.10 16.06
CA ARG A 134 8.46 14.88 16.55
C ARG A 134 8.26 14.76 18.06
N ILE A 135 8.46 13.59 18.65
CA ILE A 135 8.32 13.40 20.11
C ILE A 135 9.46 14.12 20.85
N LEU A 136 10.69 13.98 20.36
CA LEU A 136 11.89 14.53 21.00
C LEU A 136 12.01 16.05 20.85
N LEU A 137 11.41 16.62 19.80
CA LEU A 137 11.47 18.05 19.49
C LEU A 137 10.12 18.75 19.51
N ALA A 138 9.06 18.06 19.96
CA ALA A 138 7.83 18.74 20.33
C ALA A 138 8.22 19.80 21.38
N PRO A 139 7.98 21.11 21.11
CA PRO A 139 8.14 22.10 22.15
C PRO A 139 7.28 21.65 23.33
N ARG A 140 7.82 21.79 24.54
CA ARG A 140 7.08 21.56 25.79
C ARG A 140 6.01 22.65 25.95
N ASP A 141 5.09 22.76 25.01
CA ASP A 141 3.97 23.70 25.06
C ASP A 141 2.80 22.98 25.73
N CYS A 142 3.03 22.60 26.98
CA CYS A 142 1.99 22.37 27.98
C CYS A 142 2.35 23.25 29.18
N VAL A 143 1.88 24.50 29.15
CA VAL A 143 1.49 25.30 30.32
C VAL A 143 0.15 25.95 29.99
#